data_AF-W2CXX2-F1
#
_entry.id   AF-W2CXX2-F1
#
_cell.length_a   1.000
_cell.length_b   1.000
_cell.length_c   1.000
_cell.angle_alpha   90.00
_cell.angle_beta   90.00
_cell.angle_gamma   90.00
#
_symmetry.space_group_name_H-M   'P 1'
#
loop_
_entity.id
_entity.type
_entity.pdbx_description
1 polymer ?
#
loop_
_entity_poly.entity_id
_entity_poly.type
_entity_poly.pdbx_seq_one_letter_code
_entity_poly.pdbx_strand_id
1 'polypeptide(L)'
;GGRYDFLLNSDRNIDLLSKRFIVFEIDAVKDNKDLFPVVTIIIMEAFINKMRRMKGVRKMILIEEAWKAIASANMADYIKYLYKTVRKYFGEAIVVTQEVDDIISSPIVKESIINNSDCKILLDQRKYMTKFDGIQALLGLSEKEKNQ
;
A
#
# COMPACT_ATOMS: atom_id res chain seq x y z
N GLY A 1 7.53 -5.03 29.96
CA GLY A 1 6.91 -3.98 30.80
C GLY A 1 6.78 -2.68 30.04
N GLY A 2 5.55 -2.23 29.78
CA GLY A 2 5.18 -0.98 29.07
C GLY A 2 3.67 -0.93 28.79
N ARG A 3 3.11 0.21 28.37
CA ARG A 3 1.65 0.36 28.11
C ARG A 3 1.10 -0.64 27.09
N TYR A 4 1.92 -1.08 26.14
CA TYR A 4 1.54 -2.03 25.09
C TYR A 4 2.21 -3.41 25.24
N ASP A 5 2.66 -3.75 26.46
CA ASP A 5 3.34 -5.03 26.75
C ASP A 5 2.50 -6.24 26.35
N PHE A 6 1.20 -6.19 26.66
CA PHE A 6 0.24 -7.25 26.34
C PHE A 6 0.07 -7.50 24.84
N LEU A 7 0.41 -6.52 23.99
CA LEU A 7 0.24 -6.58 22.54
C LEU A 7 1.55 -6.91 21.83
N LEU A 8 2.66 -6.32 22.27
CA LEU A 8 3.95 -6.39 21.57
C LEU A 8 4.90 -7.44 22.17
N ASN A 9 4.61 -7.98 23.36
CA ASN A 9 5.42 -9.03 24.01
C ASN A 9 4.65 -10.34 24.16
N SER A 10 4.30 -10.93 23.01
CA SER A 10 3.74 -12.27 22.91
C SER A 10 4.78 -13.34 23.27
N ASP A 11 4.38 -14.31 24.09
CA ASP A 11 5.14 -15.53 24.39
C ASP A 11 5.20 -16.50 23.19
N ARG A 12 4.32 -16.29 22.20
CA ARG A 12 4.29 -17.01 20.93
C ARG A 12 4.98 -16.20 19.84
N ASN A 13 6.01 -16.80 19.23
CA ASN A 13 6.67 -16.25 18.05
C ASN A 13 6.04 -16.83 16.78
N ILE A 14 5.28 -16.02 16.06
CA ILE A 14 4.66 -16.43 14.80
C ILE A 14 5.66 -16.14 13.67
N ASP A 15 6.26 -17.18 13.10
CA ASP A 15 7.04 -17.04 11.87
C ASP A 15 6.12 -16.68 10.71
N LEU A 16 6.25 -15.44 10.23
CA LEU A 16 5.52 -14.95 9.06
C LEU A 16 6.21 -15.34 7.75
N LEU A 17 7.50 -15.69 7.74
CA LEU A 17 8.27 -15.89 6.51
C LEU A 17 7.66 -16.98 5.63
N SER A 18 7.33 -18.12 6.22
CA SER A 18 6.79 -19.30 5.52
C SER A 18 5.29 -19.21 5.20
N LYS A 19 4.55 -18.26 5.79
CA LYS A 19 3.10 -18.12 5.58
C LYS A 19 2.78 -17.60 4.18
N ARG A 20 1.86 -18.27 3.47
CA ARG A 20 1.47 -17.88 2.10
C ARG A 20 0.44 -16.77 2.03
N PHE A 21 -0.35 -16.60 3.08
CA PHE A 21 -1.43 -15.63 3.15
C PHE A 21 -1.42 -15.00 4.55
N ILE A 22 -1.31 -13.68 4.58
CA ILE A 22 -1.22 -12.89 5.81
C ILE A 22 -2.14 -11.69 5.60
N VAL A 23 -3.01 -11.45 6.58
CA VAL A 23 -3.88 -10.27 6.61
C VAL A 23 -3.54 -9.51 7.88
N PHE A 24 -3.26 -8.22 7.72
CA PHE A 24 -3.10 -7.30 8.84
C PHE A 24 -4.33 -6.40 8.89
N GLU A 25 -5.17 -6.59 9.91
CA GLU A 25 -6.26 -5.67 10.21
C GLU A 25 -5.69 -4.51 11.02
N ILE A 26 -5.74 -3.30 10.44
CA ILE A 26 -5.12 -2.12 11.03
C ILE A 26 -6.14 -1.03 11.39
N ASP A 27 -7.43 -1.29 11.17
CA ASP A 27 -8.50 -0.34 11.45
C ASP A 27 -8.57 0.01 12.93
N ALA A 28 -8.44 -0.98 13.81
CA ALA A 28 -8.43 -0.75 15.26
C ALA A 28 -7.28 0.13 15.76
N VAL A 29 -6.18 0.24 14.99
CA VAL A 29 -4.98 0.99 15.39
C VAL A 29 -4.73 2.25 14.57
N LYS A 30 -5.48 2.49 13.49
CA LYS A 30 -5.19 3.58 12.52
C LYS A 30 -5.10 4.98 13.13
N ASP A 31 -5.93 5.25 14.14
CA ASP A 31 -5.96 6.56 14.82
C ASP A 31 -5.03 6.62 16.05
N ASN A 32 -4.40 5.49 16.41
CA ASN A 32 -3.48 5.44 17.54
C ASN A 32 -2.07 5.88 17.10
N LYS A 33 -1.70 7.09 17.49
CA LYS A 33 -0.40 7.72 17.15
C LYS A 33 0.84 6.95 17.63
N ASP A 34 0.70 6.10 18.65
CA ASP A 34 1.81 5.31 19.17
C ASP A 34 1.90 3.94 18.48
N LEU A 35 0.76 3.24 18.36
CA LEU A 35 0.72 1.88 17.83
C LEU A 35 0.80 1.84 16.31
N PHE A 36 0.17 2.78 15.63
CA PHE A 36 0.08 2.75 14.18
C PHE A 36 1.46 2.77 13.49
N PRO A 37 2.42 3.64 13.87
CA PRO A 37 3.75 3.60 13.30
C PRO A 37 4.48 2.28 13.60
N VAL A 38 4.27 1.68 14.76
CA VAL A 38 4.90 0.41 15.13
C VAL A 38 4.35 -0.74 14.30
N VAL A 39 3.02 -0.85 14.19
CA VAL A 39 2.35 -1.89 13.40
C VAL A 39 2.74 -1.79 11.93
N THR A 40 2.80 -0.58 11.38
CA THR A 40 3.21 -0.39 9.99
C THR A 40 4.67 -0.81 9.77
N ILE A 41 5.60 -0.48 10.68
CA ILE A 41 7.00 -0.98 10.63
C ILE A 41 7.06 -2.50 10.63
N ILE A 42 6.27 -3.18 11.46
CA ILE A 42 6.23 -4.65 11.50
C ILE A 42 5.76 -5.22 10.15
N ILE A 43 4.72 -4.64 9.54
CA ILE A 43 4.21 -5.06 8.23
C ILE A 43 5.28 -4.87 7.15
N MET A 44 5.93 -3.71 7.15
CA MET A 44 7.00 -3.38 6.20
C MET A 44 8.17 -4.37 6.30
N GLU A 45 8.63 -4.65 7.52
CA GLU A 45 9.73 -5.56 7.78
C GLU A 45 9.36 -6.99 7.39
N ALA A 46 8.16 -7.46 7.73
CA ALA A 46 7.67 -8.78 7.34
C ALA A 46 7.68 -8.95 5.82
N PHE A 47 7.23 -7.93 5.07
CA PHE A 47 7.23 -7.97 3.62
C PHE A 47 8.64 -7.89 3.02
N ILE A 48 9.51 -6.99 3.51
CA ILE A 48 10.92 -6.92 3.06
C ILE A 48 11.63 -8.26 3.30
N ASN A 49 11.42 -8.87 4.47
CA ASN A 49 12.01 -10.17 4.81
C ASN A 49 11.58 -11.25 3.81
N LYS A 50 10.29 -11.28 3.43
CA LYS A 50 9.80 -12.18 2.37
C LYS A 50 10.44 -11.88 1.02
N MET A 51 10.50 -10.62 0.60
CA MET A 51 11.12 -10.24 -0.68
C MET A 51 12.58 -10.73 -0.77
N ARG A 52 13.37 -10.51 0.28
CA ARG A 52 14.82 -10.80 0.29
C ARG A 52 15.14 -12.27 0.46
N ARG A 53 14.37 -13.01 1.26
CA ARG A 53 14.71 -14.39 1.66
C ARG A 53 14.02 -15.45 0.80
N MET A 54 12.81 -15.20 0.29
CA MET A 54 12.07 -16.19 -0.49
C MET A 54 12.39 -16.05 -1.98
N LYS A 55 13.38 -16.78 -2.49
CA LYS A 55 13.71 -16.77 -3.92
C LYS A 55 12.71 -17.61 -4.73
N GLY A 56 12.40 -17.21 -5.96
CA GLY A 56 11.53 -17.96 -6.88
C GLY A 56 10.03 -17.93 -6.59
N VAL A 57 9.60 -17.39 -5.44
CA VAL A 57 8.19 -17.27 -5.07
C VAL A 57 7.68 -15.87 -5.42
N ARG A 58 6.45 -15.75 -5.96
CA ARG A 58 5.80 -14.45 -6.17
C ARG A 58 5.26 -13.90 -4.85
N LYS A 59 5.52 -12.62 -4.55
CA LYS A 59 5.02 -11.95 -3.33
C LYS A 59 4.09 -10.82 -3.76
N MET A 60 2.97 -10.68 -3.07
CA MET A 60 2.07 -9.57 -3.29
C MET A 60 1.87 -8.86 -1.96
N ILE A 61 1.98 -7.54 -1.98
CA ILE A 61 1.46 -6.68 -0.91
C ILE A 61 0.26 -5.93 -1.49
N LEU A 62 -0.87 -6.06 -0.82
CA LEU A 62 -2.10 -5.35 -1.14
C LEU A 62 -2.41 -4.39 0.00
N ILE A 63 -2.64 -3.13 -0.33
CA ILE A 63 -2.93 -2.04 0.60
C ILE A 63 -4.32 -1.52 0.26
N GLU A 64 -5.29 -1.77 1.15
CA GLU A 64 -6.70 -1.39 0.98
C GLU A 64 -7.04 -0.23 1.91
N GLU A 65 -7.41 0.94 1.36
CA GLU A 65 -7.90 2.17 2.04
C GLU A 65 -7.04 2.75 3.18
N ALA A 66 -6.04 2.02 3.65
CA ALA A 66 -5.12 2.42 4.69
C ALA A 66 -3.93 3.19 4.13
N TRP A 67 -3.87 3.39 2.81
CA TRP A 67 -2.75 4.05 2.16
C TRP A 67 -2.54 5.48 2.72
N LYS A 68 -3.62 6.17 3.13
CA LYS A 68 -3.56 7.48 3.80
C LYS A 68 -2.88 7.42 5.15
N ALA A 69 -3.27 6.44 5.97
CA ALA A 69 -2.71 6.25 7.30
C ALA A 69 -1.21 5.89 7.17
N ILE A 70 -0.85 5.01 6.23
CA ILE A 70 0.54 4.64 5.95
C ILE A 70 1.30 5.68 5.12
N ALA A 71 0.74 6.82 4.71
CA ALA A 71 1.46 7.82 3.90
C ALA A 71 2.11 8.94 4.75
N SER A 72 2.41 8.66 6.03
CA SER A 72 3.23 9.57 6.84
C SER A 72 4.61 9.81 6.20
N ALA A 73 5.28 10.91 6.52
CA ALA A 73 6.53 11.32 5.86
C ALA A 73 7.60 10.20 5.81
N ASN A 74 7.78 9.45 6.90
CA ASN A 74 8.75 8.35 6.94
C ASN A 74 8.31 7.12 6.11
N MET A 75 7.01 6.94 5.91
CA MET A 75 6.47 5.77 5.22
C MET A 75 6.22 6.02 3.73
N ALA A 76 6.07 7.28 3.34
CA ALA A 76 6.16 7.73 1.96
C ALA A 76 7.45 7.24 1.27
N ASP A 77 8.61 7.37 1.92
CA ASP A 77 9.88 6.86 1.39
C ASP A 77 9.90 5.33 1.27
N TYR A 78 9.27 4.64 2.23
CA TYR A 78 9.11 3.19 2.14
C TYR A 78 8.25 2.79 0.94
N ILE A 79 7.09 3.42 0.73
CA ILE A 79 6.22 3.14 -0.41
C ILE A 79 6.99 3.38 -1.72
N LYS A 80 7.76 4.47 -1.81
CA LYS A 80 8.64 4.74 -2.95
C LYS A 80 9.68 3.64 -3.16
N TYR A 81 10.35 3.20 -2.08
CA TYR A 81 11.30 2.09 -2.13
C TYR A 81 10.64 0.79 -2.60
N LEU A 82 9.48 0.46 -2.02
CA LEU A 82 8.68 -0.72 -2.33
C LEU A 82 8.35 -0.77 -3.83
N TYR A 83 7.73 0.28 -4.38
CA TYR A 83 7.33 0.32 -5.79
C TYR A 83 8.52 0.25 -6.78
N LYS A 84 9.69 0.79 -6.39
CA LYS A 84 10.92 0.70 -7.20
C LYS A 84 11.61 -0.66 -7.13
N THR A 85 11.37 -1.41 -6.06
CA THR A 85 12.19 -2.57 -5.70
C THR A 85 11.45 -3.90 -5.83
N VAL A 86 10.14 -3.92 -5.56
CA VAL A 86 9.33 -5.14 -5.48
C VAL A 86 9.42 -6.00 -6.76
N ARG A 87 9.47 -5.36 -7.93
CA ARG A 87 9.62 -6.02 -9.24
C ARG A 87 10.92 -6.81 -9.36
N LYS A 88 12.02 -6.34 -8.74
CA LYS A 88 13.32 -7.03 -8.72
C LYS A 88 13.29 -8.34 -7.94
N TYR A 89 12.31 -8.50 -7.05
CA TYR A 89 12.16 -9.68 -6.18
C TYR A 89 10.98 -10.57 -6.58
N PHE A 90 10.56 -10.50 -7.84
CA PHE A 90 9.39 -11.20 -8.37
C PHE A 90 8.13 -10.92 -7.54
N GLY A 91 7.94 -9.66 -7.16
CA GLY A 91 6.78 -9.26 -6.38
C GLY A 91 5.99 -8.13 -7.01
N GLU A 92 4.84 -7.86 -6.38
CA GLU A 92 3.86 -6.88 -6.81
C GLU A 92 3.35 -6.08 -5.61
N ALA A 93 3.12 -4.79 -5.83
CA ALA A 93 2.48 -3.91 -4.87
C ALA A 93 1.17 -3.39 -5.48
N ILE A 94 0.06 -3.65 -4.81
CA ILE A 94 -1.28 -3.26 -5.22
C ILE A 94 -1.84 -2.30 -4.18
N VAL A 95 -2.41 -1.19 -4.63
CA VAL A 95 -3.14 -0.25 -3.80
C VAL A 95 -4.57 -0.17 -4.31
N VAL A 96 -5.52 -0.26 -3.39
CA VAL A 96 -6.95 -0.16 -3.65
C VAL A 96 -7.49 1.04 -2.88
N THR A 97 -8.14 1.95 -3.60
CA THR A 97 -8.80 3.14 -3.07
C THR A 97 -10.13 3.36 -3.77
N GLN A 98 -11.10 3.91 -3.04
CA GLN A 98 -12.36 4.44 -3.54
C GLN A 98 -12.26 5.95 -3.77
N GLU A 99 -11.38 6.61 -3.02
CA GLU A 99 -11.15 8.05 -3.11
C GLU A 99 -9.93 8.33 -3.99
N VAL A 100 -10.19 8.54 -5.29
CA VAL A 100 -9.14 8.78 -6.28
C VAL A 100 -8.43 10.10 -5.97
N ASP A 101 -9.19 11.13 -5.61
CA ASP A 101 -8.70 12.49 -5.32
C ASP A 101 -7.57 12.52 -4.29
N ASP A 102 -7.64 11.62 -3.31
CA ASP A 102 -6.63 11.55 -2.26
C ASP A 102 -5.30 11.00 -2.79
N ILE A 103 -5.31 10.07 -3.74
CA ILE A 103 -4.10 9.64 -4.43
C ILE A 103 -3.52 10.79 -5.27
N ILE A 104 -4.38 11.58 -5.92
CA ILE A 104 -3.95 12.72 -6.75
C ILE A 104 -3.31 13.82 -5.91
N SER A 105 -3.91 14.12 -4.75
CA SER A 105 -3.56 15.28 -3.93
C SER A 105 -2.23 15.10 -3.21
N SER A 106 -1.76 13.86 -3.01
CA SER A 106 -0.46 13.57 -2.41
C SER A 106 0.64 13.44 -3.47
N PRO A 107 1.60 14.38 -3.56
CA PRO A 107 2.67 14.33 -4.57
C PRO A 107 3.50 13.04 -4.48
N ILE A 108 3.75 12.57 -3.26
CA ILE A 108 4.54 11.36 -3.01
C ILE A 108 3.80 10.12 -3.52
N VAL A 109 2.50 10.03 -3.25
CA VAL A 109 1.66 8.91 -3.68
C VAL A 109 1.50 8.93 -5.19
N LYS A 110 1.22 10.10 -5.78
CA LYS A 110 1.19 10.27 -7.24
C LYS A 110 2.50 9.81 -7.90
N GLU A 111 3.64 10.29 -7.44
CA GLU A 111 4.95 9.91 -8.00
C GLU A 111 5.31 8.44 -7.78
N SER A 112 4.98 7.90 -6.61
CA SER A 112 5.44 6.57 -6.21
C SER A 112 4.52 5.47 -6.70
N ILE A 113 3.20 5.71 -6.71
CA ILE A 113 2.18 4.71 -7.01
C ILE A 113 1.73 4.87 -8.46
N ILE A 114 1.20 6.03 -8.87
CA ILE A 114 0.63 6.19 -10.21
C ILE A 114 1.69 6.06 -11.30
N ASN A 115 2.82 6.78 -11.14
CA ASN A 115 3.86 6.80 -12.17
C ASN A 115 4.65 5.48 -12.26
N ASN A 116 4.69 4.67 -11.19
CA ASN A 116 5.41 3.39 -11.21
C ASN A 116 4.49 2.17 -11.41
N SER A 117 3.17 2.36 -11.48
CA SER A 117 2.21 1.28 -11.73
C SER A 117 1.90 1.19 -13.22
N ASP A 118 2.39 0.13 -13.87
CA ASP A 118 2.13 -0.12 -15.29
C ASP A 118 0.66 -0.56 -15.51
N CYS A 119 0.11 -1.32 -14.56
CA CYS A 119 -1.28 -1.77 -14.57
C CYS A 119 -2.13 -0.86 -13.68
N LYS A 120 -3.27 -0.41 -14.21
CA LYS A 120 -4.28 0.39 -13.52
C LYS A 120 -5.64 -0.22 -13.84
N ILE A 121 -6.41 -0.56 -12.83
CA ILE A 121 -7.77 -1.09 -12.98
C ILE A 121 -8.72 -0.03 -12.45
N LEU A 122 -9.52 0.53 -13.36
CA LEU A 122 -10.57 1.48 -13.03
C LEU A 122 -11.90 0.76 -13.14
N LEU A 123 -12.65 0.77 -12.04
CA LEU A 123 -14.04 0.32 -12.02
C LEU A 123 -14.96 1.52 -12.28
N ASP A 124 -16.27 1.35 -12.12
CA ASP A 124 -17.25 2.42 -12.34
C ASP A 124 -16.90 3.74 -11.62
N GLN A 125 -16.63 4.79 -12.41
CA GLN A 125 -16.26 6.14 -11.94
C GLN A 125 -17.38 7.17 -12.09
N ARG A 126 -18.65 6.76 -12.24
CA ARG A 126 -19.78 7.70 -12.45
C ARG A 126 -19.86 8.83 -11.41
N LYS A 127 -19.46 8.57 -10.16
CA LYS A 127 -19.41 9.59 -9.09
C LYS A 127 -18.39 10.70 -9.34
N TYR A 128 -17.41 10.46 -10.19
CA TYR A 128 -16.32 11.39 -10.52
C TYR A 128 -16.47 12.04 -11.89
N MET A 129 -17.65 11.96 -12.52
CA MET A 129 -17.89 12.56 -13.84
C MET A 129 -17.46 14.03 -13.94
N THR A 130 -17.67 14.82 -12.89
CA THR A 130 -17.28 16.25 -12.85
C THR A 130 -15.78 16.47 -12.69
N LYS A 131 -15.02 15.44 -12.32
CA LYS A 131 -13.56 15.46 -12.09
C LYS A 131 -12.81 14.55 -13.07
N PHE A 132 -13.51 13.95 -14.03
CA PHE A 132 -12.96 12.89 -14.86
C PHE A 132 -11.79 13.38 -15.73
N ASP A 133 -11.80 14.64 -16.17
CA ASP A 133 -10.71 15.22 -16.96
C ASP A 133 -9.37 15.19 -16.20
N GLY A 134 -9.41 15.46 -14.88
CA GLY A 134 -8.23 15.39 -14.02
C GLY A 134 -7.74 13.95 -13.83
N ILE A 135 -8.65 13.01 -13.67
CA ILE A 135 -8.36 11.57 -13.56
C ILE A 135 -7.76 11.05 -14.88
N GLN A 136 -8.34 11.44 -16.01
CA GLN A 136 -7.90 11.05 -17.35
C GLN A 136 -6.47 11.51 -17.63
N ALA A 137 -6.17 12.80 -17.38
CA ALA A 137 -4.84 13.36 -17.55
C ALA A 137 -3.80 12.69 -16.63
N LEU A 138 -4.21 12.38 -15.40
CA LEU A 138 -3.34 11.74 -14.41
C LEU A 138 -3.00 10.29 -14.74
N LEU A 139 -3.99 9.55 -15.23
CA LEU A 139 -3.85 8.13 -15.52
C LEU A 139 -3.39 7.86 -16.96
N GLY A 140 -3.30 8.90 -17.79
CA GLY A 140 -2.87 8.80 -19.19
C GLY A 140 -3.91 8.13 -20.09
N LEU A 141 -5.19 8.29 -19.77
CA LEU A 141 -6.29 7.65 -20.51
C LEU A 141 -6.60 8.42 -21.80
N SER A 142 -6.91 7.67 -22.85
CA SER A 142 -7.37 8.20 -24.13
C SER A 142 -8.84 8.67 -24.07
N GLU A 143 -9.24 9.53 -25.01
CA GLU A 143 -10.63 9.96 -25.17
C GLU A 143 -11.61 8.80 -25.41
N LYS A 144 -11.15 7.66 -25.94
CA LYS A 144 -12.01 6.48 -26.12
C LYS A 144 -12.31 5.79 -24.80
N GLU A 145 -11.36 5.74 -23.88
CA GLU A 145 -11.50 5.13 -22.55
C GLU A 145 -12.37 5.98 -21.61
N LYS A 146 -12.51 7.28 -21.89
CA LYS A 146 -13.43 8.19 -21.19
C LYS A 146 -14.91 7.88 -21.43
N ASN A 147 -15.24 7.40 -22.62
CA ASN A 147 -16.62 7.29 -23.11
C ASN A 147 -17.20 5.88 -22.99
N GLN A 148 -16.47 4.93 -22.36
CA GLN A 148 -16.94 3.58 -22.01
C GLN A 148 -17.36 3.50 -20.54
#